data_AF-A0A368FS69-F1
#
_entry.id   AF-A0A368FS69-F1
#
_cell.length_a   1.000
_cell.length_b   1.000
_cell.length_c   1.000
_cell.angle_alpha   90.00
_cell.angle_beta   90.00
_cell.angle_gamma   90.00
#
_symmetry.space_group_name_H-M   'P 1'
#
loop_
_entity.id
_entity.type
_entity.pdbx_description
1 polymer ?
#
loop_
_entity_poly.entity_id
_entity_poly.type
_entity_poly.pdbx_seq_one_letter_code
_entity_poly.pdbx_strand_id
1 'polypeptide(L)'
;MNFKLRTIHFSPKSGDQKPECYKISVSIVFDNSRHTGQVHIGLSTVISYVNVCNGRVIKGVGLAVDTLIMGVTDVIVLLLCLFSFVLCLRALIKAHLLKNRAIDYFENQFKIKISVSDQLEFLNLWYVMIVINDVLIIVGTVSKISIEFRDFDNSIFTLTGILLGMGALLVYVGVLRYFGFFNQYNVLILTMKKSIPNMLRFMSCAIVLYVGFLIAGWVIIGPYSMKFRTLGESSEALFSLMNGDDMFATFYTINDSNTTIKVFGTVYIYCFVSMFIYVVLSLFIAIIMDAYEVVKDRYSYGLSMEHSVLKDFVATAPPLADMNSPMAQAQFAPQALLNLGRWVMLACRACSASFSTTNTSTELLACLLVKSPSESLWW
;
A
#
# COMPACT_ATOMS: atom_id res chain seq x y z
N MET A 1 12.21 13.35 -39.03
CA MET A 1 12.93 14.64 -39.05
C MET A 1 13.26 15.00 -37.61
N ASN A 2 14.54 15.26 -37.30
CA ASN A 2 14.97 15.56 -35.94
C ASN A 2 15.64 16.93 -35.88
N PHE A 3 15.17 17.82 -35.02
CA PHE A 3 15.78 19.13 -34.80
C PHE A 3 15.66 19.54 -33.32
N LYS A 4 16.45 20.54 -32.91
CA LYS A 4 16.51 21.00 -31.52
C LYS A 4 16.09 22.46 -31.46
N LEU A 5 15.15 22.77 -30.58
CA LEU A 5 14.72 24.13 -30.26
C LEU A 5 15.30 24.53 -28.89
N ARG A 6 15.58 25.82 -28.72
CA ARG A 6 15.94 26.42 -27.44
C ARG A 6 14.89 27.46 -27.11
N THR A 7 14.35 27.41 -25.90
CA THR A 7 13.36 28.37 -25.43
C THR A 7 13.68 28.79 -23.99
N ILE A 8 13.20 29.96 -23.61
CA ILE A 8 13.34 30.51 -22.27
C ILE A 8 11.95 30.79 -21.76
N HIS A 9 11.63 30.27 -20.59
CA HIS A 9 10.36 30.52 -19.92
C HIS A 9 10.57 31.55 -18.80
N PHE A 10 9.67 32.54 -18.76
CA PHE A 10 9.57 33.52 -17.69
C PHE A 10 8.21 33.30 -17.00
N SER A 11 8.21 32.87 -15.75
CA SER A 11 6.97 32.74 -14.98
C SER A 11 6.53 34.12 -14.47
N PRO A 12 5.34 34.63 -14.86
CA PRO A 12 4.86 35.93 -14.40
C PRO A 12 4.23 35.89 -12.99
N LYS A 13 4.02 34.70 -12.42
CA LYS A 13 3.29 34.52 -11.14
C LYS A 13 4.17 34.54 -9.90
N SER A 14 5.46 34.24 -10.04
CA SER A 14 6.42 34.32 -8.96
C SER A 14 7.23 35.59 -9.21
N GLY A 15 7.38 36.47 -8.22
CA GLY A 15 8.25 37.66 -8.32
C GLY A 15 9.75 37.33 -8.48
N ASP A 16 10.06 36.11 -8.92
CA ASP A 16 11.35 35.47 -8.96
C ASP A 16 11.88 35.47 -10.40
N GLN A 17 12.97 36.18 -10.62
CA GLN A 17 13.47 36.54 -11.95
C GLN A 17 14.61 35.63 -12.40
N LYS A 18 14.53 34.31 -12.15
CA LYS A 18 15.45 33.35 -12.76
C LYS A 18 14.84 32.81 -14.06
N PRO A 19 15.43 33.09 -15.24
CA PRO A 19 14.96 32.50 -16.49
C PRO A 19 15.19 31.00 -16.47
N GLU A 20 14.16 30.22 -16.82
CA GLU A 20 14.29 28.78 -17.01
C GLU A 20 14.62 28.48 -18.48
N CYS A 21 15.79 27.88 -18.72
CA CYS A 21 16.20 27.49 -20.07
C CYS A 21 15.80 26.06 -20.38
N TYR A 22 15.09 25.88 -21.49
CA TYR A 22 14.69 24.57 -21.99
C TYR A 22 15.29 24.29 -23.36
N LYS A 23 15.74 23.06 -23.53
CA LYS A 23 16.18 22.50 -24.81
C LYS A 23 15.19 21.42 -25.22
N ILE A 24 14.45 21.67 -26.28
CA ILE A 24 13.40 20.76 -26.77
C ILE A 24 13.97 20.02 -27.96
N SER A 25 14.13 18.70 -27.82
CA SER A 25 14.46 17.82 -28.94
C SER A 25 13.17 17.37 -29.59
N VAL A 26 12.92 17.85 -30.81
CA VAL A 26 11.71 17.56 -31.58
C VAL A 26 12.02 16.47 -32.59
N SER A 27 11.21 15.41 -32.57
CA SER A 27 11.24 14.33 -33.55
C SER A 27 9.88 14.22 -34.22
N ILE A 28 9.83 14.47 -35.52
CA ILE A 28 8.66 14.22 -36.36
C ILE A 28 8.86 12.87 -37.03
N VAL A 29 8.00 11.92 -36.70
CA VAL A 29 8.02 10.54 -37.21
C VAL A 29 6.85 10.38 -38.17
N PHE A 30 7.17 10.04 -39.43
CA PHE A 30 6.20 9.65 -40.44
C PHE A 30 6.17 8.12 -40.46
N ASP A 31 5.17 7.54 -39.79
CA ASP A 31 5.00 6.09 -39.72
C ASP A 31 4.19 5.59 -40.92
N ASN A 32 4.86 4.85 -41.80
CA ASN A 32 4.26 4.16 -42.93
C ASN A 32 4.43 2.62 -42.82
N SER A 33 4.64 2.09 -41.60
CA SER A 33 4.88 0.66 -41.36
C SER A 33 3.79 -0.26 -41.89
N ARG A 34 2.55 0.22 -41.95
CA ARG A 34 1.38 -0.57 -42.39
C ARG A 34 1.11 -0.51 -43.90
N HIS A 35 1.77 0.39 -44.64
CA HIS A 35 1.61 0.56 -46.09
C HIS A 35 0.14 0.66 -46.58
N THR A 36 -0.78 1.20 -45.77
CA THR A 36 -2.22 1.26 -46.08
C THR A 36 -2.64 2.45 -46.94
N GLY A 37 -1.69 3.18 -47.53
CA GLY A 37 -1.95 4.45 -48.24
C GLY A 37 -2.25 5.64 -47.31
N GLN A 38 -2.23 5.43 -45.98
CA GLN A 38 -2.32 6.48 -44.97
C GLN A 38 -1.04 6.49 -44.14
N VAL A 39 -0.32 7.61 -44.13
CA VAL A 39 0.90 7.81 -43.34
C VAL A 39 0.54 8.53 -42.04
N HIS A 40 0.80 7.89 -40.90
CA HIS A 40 0.54 8.51 -39.60
C HIS A 40 1.69 9.44 -39.23
N ILE A 41 1.38 10.68 -38.85
CA ILE A 41 2.38 11.70 -38.52
C ILE A 41 2.34 11.93 -37.00
N GLY A 42 3.41 11.52 -36.31
CA GLY A 42 3.60 11.74 -34.88
C GLY A 42 4.63 12.83 -34.62
N LEU A 43 4.31 13.74 -33.70
CA LEU A 43 5.28 14.69 -33.13
C LEU A 43 5.64 14.22 -31.72
N SER A 44 6.90 13.84 -31.52
CA SER A 44 7.45 13.53 -30.19
C SER A 44 8.40 14.63 -29.76
N THR A 45 8.20 15.16 -28.55
CA THR A 45 9.04 16.20 -27.97
C THR A 45 9.65 15.71 -26.66
N VAL A 46 10.98 15.74 -26.58
CA VAL A 46 11.70 15.49 -25.33
C VAL A 46 12.26 16.82 -24.84
N ILE A 47 11.73 17.28 -23.72
CA ILE A 47 12.13 18.55 -23.09
C ILE A 47 13.25 18.24 -22.10
N SER A 48 14.37 18.97 -22.18
CA SER A 48 15.46 18.89 -21.21
C SER A 48 15.71 20.27 -20.61
N TYR A 49 15.81 20.34 -19.29
CA TYR A 49 16.18 21.56 -18.58
C TYR A 49 17.68 21.83 -18.71
N VAL A 50 18.07 23.11 -18.72
CA VAL A 50 19.46 23.54 -18.74
C VAL A 50 19.71 24.45 -17.54
N ASN A 51 20.53 23.98 -16.59
CA ASN A 51 20.77 24.63 -15.29
C ASN A 51 21.31 26.06 -15.35
N VAL A 52 21.96 26.44 -16.46
CA VAL A 52 22.56 27.77 -16.64
C VAL A 52 22.15 28.35 -18.00
N CYS A 53 21.33 29.39 -17.96
CA CYS A 53 21.15 30.29 -19.09
C CYS A 53 22.38 31.20 -19.21
N ASN A 54 23.18 31.08 -20.27
CA ASN A 54 24.26 32.03 -20.54
C ASN A 54 23.67 33.38 -20.99
N GLY A 55 23.55 34.33 -20.06
CA GLY A 55 23.06 35.69 -20.31
C GLY A 55 23.28 36.60 -19.10
N ARG A 56 23.35 37.93 -19.32
CA ARG A 56 23.43 38.91 -18.23
C ARG A 56 22.06 39.00 -17.52
N VAL A 57 21.98 38.50 -16.30
CA VAL A 57 20.80 38.67 -15.42
C VAL A 57 20.95 40.01 -14.70
N ILE A 58 20.00 40.94 -14.91
CA ILE A 58 20.13 42.36 -14.53
C ILE A 58 19.66 42.63 -13.08
N LYS A 59 19.06 41.65 -12.40
CA LYS A 59 18.60 41.78 -11.02
C LYS A 59 19.19 40.68 -10.14
N GLY A 60 19.70 41.10 -8.97
CA GLY A 60 20.43 40.27 -8.02
C GLY A 60 19.59 39.08 -7.54
N VAL A 61 20.22 37.92 -7.54
CA VAL A 61 19.68 36.65 -7.07
C VAL A 61 19.57 36.72 -5.54
N GLY A 62 18.42 37.16 -5.03
CA GLY A 62 18.04 36.90 -3.65
C GLY A 62 17.64 35.43 -3.54
N LEU A 63 18.10 34.72 -2.50
CA LEU A 63 17.60 33.38 -2.19
C LEU A 63 16.08 33.51 -1.94
N ALA A 64 15.25 32.98 -2.84
CA ALA A 64 13.81 33.06 -2.71
C ALA A 64 13.41 32.35 -1.41
N VAL A 65 12.76 33.09 -0.50
CA VAL A 65 12.30 32.57 0.79
C VAL A 65 11.47 31.29 0.60
N ASP A 66 10.72 31.21 -0.50
CA ASP A 66 9.92 30.04 -0.89
C ASP A 66 10.77 28.78 -1.13
N THR A 67 11.92 28.91 -1.81
CA THR A 67 12.84 27.78 -2.04
C THR A 67 13.46 27.28 -0.73
N LEU A 68 13.81 28.21 0.17
CA LEU A 68 14.30 27.87 1.50
C LEU A 68 13.21 27.16 2.32
N ILE A 69 11.96 27.63 2.27
CA ILE A 69 10.84 26.98 2.97
C ILE A 69 10.60 25.56 2.45
N MET A 70 10.61 25.36 1.13
CA MET A 70 10.43 24.03 0.53
C MET A 70 11.55 23.07 0.94
N GLY A 71 12.81 23.49 0.82
CA GLY A 71 13.97 22.66 1.20
C GLY A 71 13.98 22.33 2.71
N VAL A 72 13.67 23.29 3.58
CA VAL A 72 13.56 23.04 5.03
C VAL A 72 12.42 22.06 5.33
N THR A 73 11.28 22.19 4.66
CA THR A 73 10.15 21.26 4.84
C THR A 73 10.53 19.84 4.43
N ASP A 74 11.22 19.66 3.30
CA ASP A 74 11.66 18.35 2.82
C ASP A 74 12.65 17.68 3.79
N VAL A 75 13.58 18.46 4.38
CA VAL A 75 14.50 17.97 5.41
C VAL A 75 13.76 17.53 6.66
N ILE A 76 12.78 18.30 7.12
CA ILE A 76 11.94 17.94 8.29
C ILE A 76 11.17 16.65 8.01
N VAL A 77 10.52 16.54 6.84
CA VAL A 77 9.78 15.33 6.44
C VAL A 77 10.71 14.12 6.42
N LEU A 78 11.89 14.24 5.82
CA LEU A 78 12.87 13.15 5.77
C LEU A 78 13.29 12.70 7.18
N LEU A 79 13.56 13.63 8.09
CA LEU A 79 13.95 13.30 9.47
C LEU A 79 12.81 12.60 10.23
N LEU A 80 11.58 13.08 10.10
CA LEU A 80 10.40 12.48 10.73
C LEU A 80 10.14 11.06 10.18
N CYS A 81 10.24 10.87 8.87
CA CYS A 81 10.09 9.55 8.24
C CYS A 81 11.21 8.58 8.64
N LEU A 82 12.46 9.03 8.73
CA LEU A 82 13.56 8.19 9.22
C LEU A 82 13.35 7.76 10.67
N PHE A 83 12.90 8.68 11.53
CA PHE A 83 12.59 8.36 12.92
C PHE A 83 11.43 7.36 13.03
N SER A 84 10.33 7.60 12.30
CA SER A 84 9.19 6.69 12.21
C SER A 84 9.62 5.29 11.73
N PHE A 85 10.41 5.22 10.66
CA PHE A 85 10.89 3.98 10.08
C PHE A 85 11.69 3.17 11.09
N VAL A 86 12.63 3.80 11.81
CA VAL A 86 13.45 3.12 12.82
C VAL A 86 12.59 2.59 13.97
N LEU A 87 11.61 3.36 14.45
CA LEU A 87 10.71 2.93 15.52
C LEU A 87 9.82 1.76 15.07
N CYS A 88 9.22 1.85 13.88
CA CYS A 88 8.34 0.81 13.35
C CYS A 88 9.12 -0.47 13.01
N LEU A 89 10.34 -0.34 12.47
CA LEU A 89 11.22 -1.48 12.22
C LEU A 89 11.62 -2.19 13.52
N ARG A 90 11.95 -1.43 14.57
CA ARG A 90 12.20 -1.99 15.91
C ARG A 90 10.98 -2.74 16.45
N ALA A 91 9.78 -2.20 16.28
CA ALA A 91 8.55 -2.86 16.70
C ALA A 91 8.31 -4.17 15.93
N LEU A 92 8.54 -4.19 14.61
CA LEU A 92 8.43 -5.40 13.79
C LEU A 92 9.47 -6.47 14.17
N ILE A 93 10.73 -6.08 14.42
CA ILE A 93 11.78 -7.01 14.87
C ILE A 93 11.41 -7.64 16.21
N LYS A 94 10.94 -6.83 17.18
CA LYS A 94 10.45 -7.35 18.48
C LYS A 94 9.27 -8.30 18.30
N ALA A 95 8.32 -7.95 17.42
CA ALA A 95 7.17 -8.80 17.13
C ALA A 95 7.57 -10.14 16.51
N HIS A 96 8.57 -10.15 15.62
CA HIS A 96 9.11 -11.36 15.00
C HIS A 96 9.87 -12.23 16.00
N LEU A 97 10.72 -11.63 16.84
CA LEU A 97 11.42 -12.33 17.91
C LEU A 97 10.44 -13.00 18.87
N LEU A 98 9.38 -12.28 19.25
CA LEU A 98 8.33 -12.84 20.11
C LEU A 98 7.59 -13.99 19.44
N LYS A 99 7.30 -13.88 18.14
CA LYS A 99 6.67 -14.95 17.36
C LYS A 99 7.48 -16.24 17.46
N ASN A 100 8.80 -16.16 17.22
CA ASN A 100 9.67 -17.33 17.24
C ASN A 100 9.76 -17.94 18.65
N ARG A 101 9.92 -17.10 19.68
CA ARG A 101 9.91 -17.57 21.08
C ARG A 101 8.59 -18.23 21.48
N ALA A 102 7.47 -17.69 21.03
CA ALA A 102 6.16 -18.28 21.29
C ALA A 102 6.05 -19.66 20.63
N ILE A 103 6.45 -19.79 19.37
CA ILE A 103 6.47 -21.09 18.67
C ILE A 103 7.32 -22.12 19.44
N ASP A 104 8.56 -21.75 19.80
CA ASP A 104 9.47 -22.63 20.55
C ASP A 104 8.89 -23.05 21.89
N TYR A 105 8.21 -22.14 22.59
CA TYR A 105 7.61 -22.42 23.89
C TYR A 105 6.40 -23.35 23.81
N PHE A 106 5.49 -23.11 22.85
CA PHE A 106 4.31 -23.96 22.66
C PHE A 106 4.71 -25.38 22.21
N GLU A 107 5.75 -25.51 21.38
CA GLU A 107 6.27 -26.81 20.96
C GLU A 107 6.99 -27.54 22.10
N ASN A 108 7.70 -26.83 22.98
CA ASN A 108 8.43 -27.45 24.08
C ASN A 108 7.54 -27.84 25.27
N GLN A 109 6.63 -26.97 25.70
CA GLN A 109 5.80 -27.18 26.90
C GLN A 109 4.50 -27.90 26.61
N PHE A 110 3.78 -27.49 25.56
CA PHE A 110 2.46 -28.01 25.25
C PHE A 110 2.47 -29.06 24.14
N LYS A 111 3.60 -29.25 23.43
CA LYS A 111 3.73 -30.16 22.27
C LYS A 111 2.70 -29.88 21.17
N ILE A 112 2.18 -28.66 21.11
CA ILE A 112 1.20 -28.21 20.12
C ILE A 112 1.91 -27.28 19.13
N LYS A 113 1.69 -27.52 17.83
CA LYS A 113 2.16 -26.62 16.77
C LYS A 113 1.13 -25.50 16.57
N ILE A 114 1.59 -24.25 16.67
CA ILE A 114 0.74 -23.06 16.47
C ILE A 114 0.35 -22.94 15.00
N SER A 115 -0.95 -22.71 14.73
CA SER A 115 -1.49 -22.51 13.39
C SER A 115 -0.92 -21.25 12.72
N VAL A 116 -0.79 -21.26 11.39
CA VAL A 116 -0.29 -20.11 10.60
C VAL A 116 -1.17 -18.87 10.82
N SER A 117 -2.47 -19.04 11.04
CA SER A 117 -3.39 -17.93 11.34
C SER A 117 -3.02 -17.20 12.64
N ASP A 118 -2.69 -17.94 13.69
CA ASP A 118 -2.28 -17.38 14.99
C ASP A 118 -0.88 -16.76 14.90
N GLN A 119 0.01 -17.35 14.09
CA GLN A 119 1.33 -16.77 13.83
C GLN A 119 1.25 -15.40 13.14
N LEU A 120 0.26 -15.20 12.26
CA LEU A 120 0.03 -13.92 11.57
C LEU A 120 -0.57 -12.86 12.51
N GLU A 121 -1.23 -13.25 13.61
CA GLU A 121 -1.71 -12.31 14.63
C GLU A 121 -0.54 -11.61 15.35
N PHE A 122 0.63 -12.24 15.41
CA PHE A 122 1.84 -11.57 15.88
C PHE A 122 2.32 -10.45 14.95
N LEU A 123 1.97 -10.46 13.66
CA LEU A 123 2.37 -9.43 12.71
C LEU A 123 1.28 -8.36 12.59
N ASN A 124 1.51 -7.20 13.17
CA ASN A 124 0.59 -6.08 13.00
C ASN A 124 0.77 -5.46 11.60
N LEU A 125 -0.18 -5.74 10.70
CA LEU A 125 -0.19 -5.26 9.32
C LEU A 125 -0.14 -3.74 9.19
N TRP A 126 -0.60 -2.98 10.19
CA TRP A 126 -0.49 -1.52 10.18
C TRP A 126 0.96 -1.05 10.25
N TYR A 127 1.81 -1.70 11.05
CA TYR A 127 3.25 -1.36 11.09
C TYR A 127 3.95 -1.74 9.78
N VAL A 128 3.54 -2.84 9.13
CA VAL A 128 4.07 -3.21 7.82
C VAL A 128 3.74 -2.14 6.78
N MET A 129 2.50 -1.65 6.77
CA MET A 129 2.07 -0.57 5.88
C MET A 129 2.82 0.75 6.14
N ILE A 130 3.03 1.14 7.41
CA ILE A 130 3.80 2.34 7.78
C ILE A 130 5.25 2.22 7.30
N VAL A 131 5.87 1.04 7.43
CA VAL A 131 7.24 0.81 6.93
C VAL A 131 7.31 0.95 5.41
N ILE A 132 6.35 0.39 4.67
CA ILE A 132 6.29 0.55 3.20
C ILE A 132 6.13 2.03 2.83
N ASN A 133 5.22 2.73 3.52
CA ASN A 133 5.03 4.17 3.34
C ASN A 133 6.32 4.97 3.56
N ASP A 134 6.99 4.74 4.69
CA ASP A 134 8.20 5.49 5.04
C ASP A 134 9.31 5.26 4.00
N VAL A 135 9.43 4.05 3.45
CA VAL A 135 10.36 3.76 2.33
C VAL A 135 9.99 4.57 1.09
N LEU A 136 8.70 4.63 0.71
CA LEU A 136 8.26 5.41 -0.46
C LEU A 136 8.55 6.90 -0.28
N ILE A 137 8.28 7.46 0.90
CA ILE A 137 8.52 8.89 1.19
C ILE A 137 10.02 9.19 1.28
N ILE A 138 10.83 8.33 1.90
CA ILE A 138 12.30 8.52 1.96
C ILE A 138 12.90 8.51 0.54
N VAL A 139 12.55 7.52 -0.29
CA VAL A 139 13.07 7.45 -1.67
C VAL A 139 12.56 8.62 -2.50
N GLY A 140 11.29 9.01 -2.33
CA GLY A 140 10.69 10.16 -3.02
C GLY A 140 11.34 11.49 -2.63
N THR A 141 11.56 11.74 -1.34
CA THR A 141 12.20 12.98 -0.84
C THR A 141 13.67 13.07 -1.24
N VAL A 142 14.43 11.96 -1.17
CA VAL A 142 15.82 11.91 -1.66
C VAL A 142 15.88 12.18 -3.17
N SER A 143 14.94 11.64 -3.95
CA SER A 143 14.85 11.91 -5.39
C SER A 143 14.49 13.37 -5.67
N LYS A 144 13.56 13.95 -4.91
CA LYS A 144 13.18 15.37 -4.99
C LYS A 144 14.38 16.30 -4.73
N ILE A 145 15.11 16.06 -3.63
CA ILE A 145 16.33 16.80 -3.31
C ILE A 145 17.38 16.64 -4.43
N SER A 146 17.51 15.43 -4.99
CA SER A 146 18.45 15.19 -6.10
C SER A 146 18.11 15.97 -7.36
N ILE A 147 16.82 16.20 -7.66
CA ILE A 147 16.37 17.03 -8.80
C ILE A 147 16.71 18.51 -8.57
N GLU A 148 16.65 19.00 -7.34
CA GLU A 148 16.98 20.40 -7.05
C GLU A 148 18.49 20.69 -7.22
N PHE A 149 19.34 19.68 -6.94
CA PHE A 149 20.80 19.81 -7.06
C PHE A 149 21.39 19.33 -8.40
N ARG A 150 20.67 18.53 -9.21
CA ARG A 150 21.15 17.98 -10.49
C ARG A 150 20.29 18.44 -11.66
N ASP A 151 20.76 18.25 -12.89
CA ASP A 151 19.95 18.53 -14.09
C ASP A 151 18.61 17.75 -14.03
N PHE A 152 17.49 18.42 -14.33
CA PHE A 152 16.17 17.77 -14.33
C PHE A 152 16.14 16.60 -15.34
N ASP A 153 15.91 15.41 -14.82
CA ASP A 153 15.52 14.25 -15.61
C ASP A 153 14.01 14.02 -15.48
N ASN A 154 13.29 14.01 -16.60
CA ASN A 154 11.84 13.81 -16.65
C ASN A 154 11.43 12.50 -15.96
N SER A 155 12.26 11.45 -16.08
CA SER A 155 11.97 10.14 -15.49
C SER A 155 12.02 10.17 -13.97
N ILE A 156 13.01 10.84 -13.39
CA ILE A 156 13.17 11.01 -11.94
C ILE A 156 12.05 11.90 -11.40
N PHE A 157 11.62 12.92 -12.15
CA PHE A 157 10.48 13.75 -11.77
C PHE A 157 9.17 12.95 -11.71
N THR A 158 8.87 12.15 -12.74
CA THR A 158 7.68 11.28 -12.74
C THR A 158 7.73 10.25 -11.62
N LEU A 159 8.88 9.60 -11.40
CA LEU A 159 9.06 8.65 -10.31
C LEU A 159 8.86 9.32 -8.94
N THR A 160 9.43 10.51 -8.74
CA THR A 160 9.27 11.29 -7.51
C THR A 160 7.81 11.61 -7.23
N GLY A 161 7.06 12.04 -8.26
CA GLY A 161 5.63 12.32 -8.15
C GLY A 161 4.82 11.09 -7.76
N ILE A 162 5.09 9.93 -8.37
CA ILE A 162 4.42 8.66 -8.04
C ILE A 162 4.75 8.23 -6.61
N LEU A 163 6.02 8.25 -6.22
CA LEU A 163 6.45 7.79 -4.89
C LEU A 163 5.88 8.67 -3.76
N LEU A 164 5.98 9.99 -3.90
CA LEU A 164 5.44 10.93 -2.91
C LEU A 164 3.90 10.90 -2.88
N GLY A 165 3.24 10.79 -4.04
CA GLY A 165 1.79 10.69 -4.12
C GLY A 165 1.24 9.41 -3.50
N MET A 166 1.84 8.26 -3.82
CA MET A 166 1.49 6.98 -3.21
C MET A 166 1.78 6.97 -1.71
N GLY A 167 2.95 7.47 -1.29
CA GLY A 167 3.26 7.61 0.13
C GLY A 167 2.21 8.47 0.87
N ALA A 168 1.86 9.65 0.34
CA ALA A 168 0.84 10.49 0.94
C ALA A 168 -0.52 9.76 1.09
N LEU A 169 -0.95 9.01 0.08
CA LEU A 169 -2.17 8.18 0.17
C LEU A 169 -2.05 7.15 1.30
N LEU A 170 -0.93 6.42 1.38
CA LEU A 170 -0.70 5.44 2.45
C LEU A 170 -0.63 6.08 3.84
N VAL A 171 -0.11 7.30 3.98
CA VAL A 171 -0.15 8.06 5.26
C VAL A 171 -1.59 8.26 5.71
N TYR A 172 -2.48 8.72 4.82
CA TYR A 172 -3.89 8.92 5.15
C TYR A 172 -4.61 7.62 5.46
N VAL A 173 -4.31 6.53 4.75
CA VAL A 173 -4.78 5.19 5.14
C VAL A 173 -4.24 4.80 6.52
N GLY A 174 -2.99 5.16 6.84
CA GLY A 174 -2.37 5.00 8.16
C GLY A 174 -3.12 5.73 9.28
N VAL A 175 -3.76 6.86 8.97
CA VAL A 175 -4.61 7.58 9.95
C VAL A 175 -5.79 6.71 10.39
N LEU A 176 -6.33 5.83 9.53
CA LEU A 176 -7.42 4.90 9.88
C LEU A 176 -7.08 3.98 11.06
N ARG A 177 -5.78 3.70 11.30
CA ARG A 177 -5.34 2.98 12.51
C ARG A 177 -5.79 3.68 13.78
N TYR A 178 -5.67 5.01 13.83
CA TYR A 178 -5.99 5.79 15.03
C TYR A 178 -7.51 5.89 15.25
N PHE A 179 -8.31 5.77 14.20
CA PHE A 179 -9.76 5.63 14.36
C PHE A 179 -10.14 4.29 15.01
N GLY A 180 -9.30 3.26 14.91
CA GLY A 180 -9.51 1.97 15.57
C GLY A 180 -9.49 2.01 17.11
N PHE A 181 -8.96 3.06 17.73
CA PHE A 181 -9.00 3.23 19.20
C PHE A 181 -10.43 3.49 19.72
N PHE A 182 -11.31 4.00 18.85
CA PHE A 182 -12.71 4.21 19.20
C PHE A 182 -13.52 2.95 18.92
N ASN A 183 -14.20 2.44 19.95
CA ASN A 183 -14.99 1.21 19.88
C ASN A 183 -16.01 1.17 18.72
N GLN A 184 -16.59 2.31 18.32
CA GLN A 184 -17.56 2.37 17.21
C GLN A 184 -16.91 2.15 15.83
N TYR A 185 -15.73 2.73 15.58
CA TYR A 185 -15.03 2.62 14.30
C TYR A 185 -14.22 1.32 14.19
N ASN A 186 -13.80 0.76 15.32
CA ASN A 186 -13.11 -0.53 15.38
C ASN A 186 -13.96 -1.66 14.77
N VAL A 187 -15.28 -1.66 15.02
CA VAL A 187 -16.22 -2.63 14.44
C VAL A 187 -16.17 -2.63 12.92
N LEU A 188 -16.13 -1.44 12.30
CA LEU A 188 -16.10 -1.32 10.84
C LEU A 188 -14.77 -1.84 10.25
N ILE A 189 -13.64 -1.46 10.86
CA ILE A 189 -12.30 -1.91 10.42
C ILE A 189 -12.18 -3.44 10.58
N LEU A 190 -12.66 -3.98 11.70
CA LEU A 190 -12.64 -5.42 11.97
C LEU A 190 -13.53 -6.19 10.99
N THR A 191 -14.69 -5.63 10.64
CA THR A 191 -15.59 -6.16 9.62
C THR A 191 -14.90 -6.25 8.27
N MET A 192 -14.25 -5.16 7.82
CA MET A 192 -13.48 -5.17 6.58
C MET A 192 -12.37 -6.22 6.62
N LYS A 193 -11.60 -6.31 7.71
CA LYS A 193 -10.52 -7.30 7.83
C LYS A 193 -11.03 -8.75 7.78
N LYS A 194 -12.15 -9.06 8.43
CA LYS A 194 -12.71 -10.42 8.49
C LYS A 194 -13.39 -10.82 7.17
N SER A 195 -13.95 -9.87 6.44
CA SER A 195 -14.65 -10.14 5.16
C SER A 195 -13.70 -10.31 3.96
N ILE A 196 -12.51 -9.68 3.96
CA ILE A 196 -11.50 -9.81 2.89
C ILE A 196 -11.26 -11.25 2.41
N PRO A 197 -10.97 -12.25 3.26
CA PRO A 197 -10.68 -13.60 2.78
C PRO A 197 -11.88 -14.28 2.08
N ASN A 198 -13.10 -14.03 2.57
CA ASN A 198 -14.32 -14.56 1.95
C ASN A 198 -14.62 -13.84 0.63
N MET A 199 -14.44 -12.52 0.60
CA MET A 199 -14.55 -11.71 -0.61
C MET A 199 -13.56 -12.17 -1.69
N LEU A 200 -12.29 -12.43 -1.33
CA LEU A 200 -11.27 -12.86 -2.29
C LEU A 200 -11.64 -14.17 -3.00
N ARG A 201 -12.26 -15.13 -2.30
CA ARG A 201 -12.73 -16.38 -2.92
C ARG A 201 -13.83 -16.13 -3.94
N PHE A 202 -14.81 -15.28 -3.60
CA PHE A 202 -15.88 -14.89 -4.52
C PHE A 202 -15.34 -14.09 -5.70
N MET A 203 -14.48 -13.11 -5.44
CA MET A 203 -13.81 -12.29 -6.46
C MET A 203 -12.99 -13.14 -7.42
N SER A 204 -12.33 -14.21 -6.95
CA SER A 204 -11.62 -15.14 -7.83
C SER A 204 -12.53 -15.77 -8.87
N CYS A 205 -13.77 -16.13 -8.52
CA CYS A 205 -14.76 -16.65 -9.46
C CYS A 205 -15.23 -15.56 -10.44
N ALA A 206 -15.51 -14.36 -9.92
CA ALA A 206 -15.92 -13.22 -10.73
C ALA A 206 -14.84 -12.80 -11.74
N ILE A 207 -13.55 -12.90 -11.38
CA ILE A 207 -12.41 -12.60 -12.27
C ILE A 207 -12.37 -13.58 -13.44
N VAL A 208 -12.61 -14.88 -13.21
CA VAL A 208 -12.64 -15.88 -14.30
C VAL A 208 -13.72 -15.52 -15.32
N LEU A 209 -14.91 -15.15 -14.84
CA LEU A 209 -16.00 -14.69 -15.70
C LEU A 209 -15.65 -13.39 -16.43
N TYR A 210 -15.06 -12.43 -15.71
CA TYR A 210 -14.67 -11.13 -16.27
C TYR A 210 -13.64 -11.28 -17.40
N VAL A 211 -12.65 -12.16 -17.23
CA VAL A 211 -11.65 -12.46 -18.27
C VAL A 211 -12.31 -13.12 -19.48
N GLY A 212 -13.30 -14.00 -19.28
CA GLY A 212 -14.09 -14.59 -20.36
C GLY A 212 -14.80 -13.53 -21.20
N PHE A 213 -15.49 -12.58 -20.55
CA PHE A 213 -16.11 -11.44 -21.22
C PHE A 213 -15.05 -10.54 -21.87
N LEU A 214 -13.95 -10.22 -21.19
CA LEU A 214 -12.87 -9.40 -21.72
C LEU A 214 -12.32 -9.92 -23.06
N ILE A 215 -12.00 -11.23 -23.12
CA ILE A 215 -11.50 -11.85 -24.34
C ILE A 215 -12.58 -11.87 -25.43
N ALA A 216 -13.83 -12.22 -25.07
CA ALA A 216 -14.95 -12.24 -26.01
C ALA A 216 -15.23 -10.84 -26.59
N GLY A 217 -15.28 -9.80 -25.76
CA GLY A 217 -15.48 -8.42 -26.17
C GLY A 217 -14.36 -7.91 -27.06
N TRP A 218 -13.11 -8.21 -26.72
CA TRP A 218 -11.94 -7.85 -27.53
C TRP A 218 -12.00 -8.49 -28.93
N VAL A 219 -12.36 -9.78 -29.03
CA VAL A 219 -12.41 -10.50 -30.32
C VAL A 219 -13.63 -10.11 -31.16
N ILE A 220 -14.82 -10.00 -30.54
CA ILE A 220 -16.09 -9.76 -31.25
C ILE A 220 -16.22 -8.29 -31.65
N ILE A 221 -15.95 -7.37 -30.72
CA ILE A 221 -16.25 -5.94 -30.89
C ILE A 221 -14.99 -5.15 -31.25
N GLY A 222 -13.79 -5.64 -30.92
CA GLY A 222 -12.54 -4.89 -31.08
C GLY A 222 -12.21 -4.36 -32.48
N PRO A 223 -12.52 -5.08 -33.58
CA PRO A 223 -12.34 -4.52 -34.93
C PRO A 223 -13.32 -3.38 -35.27
N TYR A 224 -14.42 -3.24 -34.53
CA TYR A 224 -15.56 -2.37 -34.86
C TYR A 224 -15.81 -1.24 -33.86
N SER A 225 -15.09 -1.21 -32.73
CA SER A 225 -15.13 -0.12 -31.75
C SER A 225 -13.73 0.24 -31.28
N MET A 226 -13.47 1.54 -31.12
CA MET A 226 -12.20 2.05 -30.62
C MET A 226 -11.95 1.67 -29.15
N LYS A 227 -13.02 1.48 -28.36
CA LYS A 227 -12.93 1.13 -26.93
C LYS A 227 -12.44 -0.30 -26.67
N PHE A 228 -12.68 -1.21 -27.63
CA PHE A 228 -12.34 -2.62 -27.49
C PHE A 228 -11.11 -3.01 -28.34
N ARG A 229 -10.31 -2.05 -28.77
CA ARG A 229 -9.26 -2.28 -29.77
C ARG A 229 -8.06 -3.02 -29.19
N THR A 230 -7.67 -2.71 -27.96
CA THR A 230 -6.66 -3.45 -27.19
C THR A 230 -7.27 -4.11 -25.95
N LEU A 231 -6.60 -5.13 -25.41
CA LEU A 231 -7.05 -5.80 -24.19
C LEU A 231 -7.11 -4.84 -22.98
N GLY A 232 -6.17 -3.88 -22.90
CA GLY A 232 -6.15 -2.86 -21.85
C GLY A 232 -7.34 -1.92 -21.92
N GLU A 233 -7.57 -1.29 -23.09
CA GLU A 233 -8.73 -0.42 -23.32
C GLU A 233 -10.05 -1.19 -23.12
N SER A 234 -10.12 -2.46 -23.55
CA SER A 234 -11.29 -3.32 -23.33
C SER A 234 -11.55 -3.54 -21.84
N SER A 235 -10.50 -3.69 -21.03
CA SER A 235 -10.62 -3.86 -19.58
C SER A 235 -11.08 -2.55 -18.91
N GLU A 236 -10.51 -1.42 -19.31
CA GLU A 236 -10.94 -0.10 -18.84
C GLU A 236 -12.43 0.14 -19.16
N ALA A 237 -12.85 -0.19 -20.39
CA ALA A 237 -14.25 -0.07 -20.82
C ALA A 237 -15.20 -1.03 -20.08
N LEU A 238 -14.81 -2.30 -19.86
CA LEU A 238 -15.65 -3.23 -19.09
C LEU A 238 -15.71 -2.87 -17.60
N PHE A 239 -14.62 -2.33 -17.06
CA PHE A 239 -14.59 -1.86 -15.67
C PHE A 239 -15.44 -0.59 -15.48
N SER A 240 -15.42 0.35 -16.43
CA SER A 240 -16.32 1.52 -16.38
C SER A 240 -17.79 1.11 -16.50
N LEU A 241 -18.10 0.20 -17.43
CA LEU A 241 -19.46 -0.37 -17.60
C LEU A 241 -19.96 -1.08 -16.34
N MET A 242 -19.09 -1.84 -15.65
CA MET A 242 -19.44 -2.51 -14.39
C MET A 242 -19.87 -1.50 -13.31
N ASN A 243 -19.29 -0.30 -13.32
CA ASN A 243 -19.66 0.78 -12.41
C ASN A 243 -20.78 1.68 -12.95
N GLY A 244 -21.36 1.35 -14.11
CA GLY A 244 -22.43 2.12 -14.74
C GLY A 244 -21.97 3.37 -15.48
N ASP A 245 -20.67 3.52 -15.71
CA ASP A 245 -20.11 4.64 -16.45
C ASP A 245 -20.06 4.38 -17.96
N ASP A 246 -20.34 5.43 -18.73
CA ASP A 246 -20.23 5.47 -20.19
C ASP A 246 -20.98 4.36 -20.98
N MET A 247 -22.13 3.91 -20.46
CA MET A 247 -22.91 2.83 -21.07
C MET A 247 -23.48 3.23 -22.45
N PHE A 248 -24.03 4.44 -22.58
CA PHE A 248 -24.61 4.91 -23.84
C PHE A 248 -23.57 5.11 -24.95
N ALA A 249 -22.42 5.73 -24.67
CA ALA A 249 -21.43 5.93 -25.72
C ALA A 249 -20.79 4.60 -26.14
N THR A 250 -20.78 3.59 -25.28
CA THR A 250 -20.34 2.24 -25.70
C THR A 250 -21.28 1.64 -26.74
N PHE A 251 -22.60 1.80 -26.62
CA PHE A 251 -23.53 1.40 -27.68
C PHE A 251 -23.37 2.21 -28.97
N TYR A 252 -23.09 3.51 -28.85
CA TYR A 252 -22.91 4.40 -30.00
C TYR A 252 -21.61 4.14 -30.77
N THR A 253 -20.54 3.76 -30.07
CA THR A 253 -19.22 3.51 -30.68
C THR A 253 -19.13 2.19 -31.42
N ILE A 254 -20.08 1.27 -31.22
CA ILE A 254 -20.17 0.05 -32.02
C ILE A 254 -20.68 0.43 -33.41
N ASN A 255 -19.80 0.33 -34.40
CA ASN A 255 -20.06 0.75 -35.78
C ASN A 255 -21.35 0.12 -36.36
N ASP A 256 -22.21 0.97 -36.94
CA ASP A 256 -23.52 0.59 -37.51
C ASP A 256 -23.45 -0.01 -38.92
N SER A 257 -22.25 -0.05 -39.54
CA SER A 257 -22.10 -0.55 -40.91
C SER A 257 -22.55 -2.01 -41.09
N ASN A 258 -22.43 -2.83 -40.03
CA ASN A 258 -22.91 -4.21 -40.02
C ASN A 258 -23.96 -4.38 -38.91
N THR A 259 -25.22 -4.48 -39.31
CA THR A 259 -26.36 -4.64 -38.40
C THR A 259 -26.22 -5.87 -37.50
N THR A 260 -25.68 -6.99 -38.02
CA THR A 260 -25.40 -8.21 -37.25
C THR A 260 -24.47 -7.94 -36.07
N ILE A 261 -23.39 -7.18 -36.30
CA ILE A 261 -22.36 -6.91 -35.29
C ILE A 261 -22.90 -5.96 -34.23
N LYS A 262 -23.71 -4.98 -34.65
CA LYS A 262 -24.42 -4.10 -33.72
C LYS A 262 -25.36 -4.91 -32.82
N VAL A 263 -26.15 -5.84 -33.38
CA VAL A 263 -27.03 -6.70 -32.59
C VAL A 263 -26.23 -7.58 -31.62
N PHE A 264 -25.18 -8.27 -32.09
CA PHE A 264 -24.33 -9.10 -31.22
C PHE A 264 -23.62 -8.27 -30.14
N GLY A 265 -23.09 -7.10 -30.48
CA GLY A 265 -22.43 -6.20 -29.54
C GLY A 265 -23.40 -5.63 -28.50
N THR A 266 -24.62 -5.25 -28.92
CA THR A 266 -25.67 -4.79 -28.01
C THR A 266 -26.11 -5.91 -27.06
N VAL A 267 -26.35 -7.12 -27.57
CA VAL A 267 -26.69 -8.29 -26.74
C VAL A 267 -25.56 -8.63 -25.77
N TYR A 268 -24.31 -8.58 -26.24
CA TYR A 268 -23.12 -8.80 -25.41
C TYR A 268 -23.05 -7.79 -24.25
N ILE A 269 -23.19 -6.49 -24.52
CA ILE A 269 -23.15 -5.45 -23.48
C ILE A 269 -24.32 -5.64 -22.51
N TYR A 270 -25.55 -5.91 -22.97
CA TYR A 270 -26.68 -6.16 -22.08
C TYR A 270 -26.46 -7.40 -21.21
N CYS A 271 -25.91 -8.48 -21.76
CA CYS A 271 -25.57 -9.68 -21.00
C CYS A 271 -24.49 -9.38 -19.94
N PHE A 272 -23.44 -8.66 -20.31
CA PHE A 272 -22.38 -8.26 -19.37
C PHE A 272 -22.93 -7.38 -18.25
N VAL A 273 -23.64 -6.30 -18.59
CA VAL A 273 -24.21 -5.35 -17.62
C VAL A 273 -25.20 -6.03 -16.68
N SER A 274 -26.12 -6.82 -17.22
CA SER A 274 -27.11 -7.53 -16.39
C SER A 274 -26.46 -8.53 -15.44
N MET A 275 -25.46 -9.29 -15.92
CA MET A 275 -24.75 -10.26 -15.11
C MET A 275 -23.88 -9.58 -14.03
N PHE A 276 -23.04 -8.62 -14.41
CA PHE A 276 -22.09 -8.02 -13.47
C PHE A 276 -22.76 -7.05 -12.50
N ILE A 277 -23.70 -6.21 -12.97
CA ILE A 277 -24.36 -5.24 -12.09
C ILE A 277 -25.43 -5.91 -11.21
N TYR A 278 -26.34 -6.69 -11.78
CA TYR A 278 -27.46 -7.22 -10.98
C TYR A 278 -27.13 -8.50 -10.23
N VAL A 279 -26.17 -9.30 -10.69
CA VAL A 279 -25.82 -10.55 -10.01
C VAL A 279 -24.53 -10.39 -9.21
N VAL A 280 -23.41 -10.06 -9.87
CA VAL A 280 -22.10 -10.05 -9.20
C VAL A 280 -21.99 -8.94 -8.15
N LEU A 281 -22.36 -7.69 -8.48
CA LEU A 281 -22.32 -6.59 -7.50
C LEU A 281 -23.31 -6.79 -6.37
N SER A 282 -24.53 -7.26 -6.66
CA SER A 282 -25.53 -7.56 -5.61
C SER A 282 -25.07 -8.66 -4.67
N LEU A 283 -24.46 -9.74 -5.19
CA LEU A 283 -23.86 -10.78 -4.35
C LEU A 283 -22.68 -10.26 -3.54
N PHE A 284 -21.84 -9.40 -4.12
CA PHE A 284 -20.74 -8.79 -3.40
C PHE A 284 -21.25 -7.99 -2.19
N ILE A 285 -22.24 -7.12 -2.39
CA ILE A 285 -22.89 -6.33 -1.32
C ILE A 285 -23.50 -7.26 -0.25
N ALA A 286 -24.17 -8.34 -0.66
CA ALA A 286 -24.75 -9.31 0.27
C ALA A 286 -23.69 -9.98 1.16
N ILE A 287 -22.53 -10.35 0.60
CA ILE A 287 -21.42 -10.94 1.37
C ILE A 287 -20.85 -9.92 2.38
N ILE A 288 -20.76 -8.63 2.01
CA ILE A 288 -20.32 -7.59 2.96
C ILE A 288 -21.34 -7.46 4.09
N MET A 289 -22.63 -7.43 3.75
CA MET A 289 -23.71 -7.24 4.71
C MET A 289 -23.78 -8.39 5.72
N ASP A 290 -23.69 -9.63 5.25
CA ASP A 290 -23.62 -10.83 6.10
C ASP A 290 -22.41 -10.76 7.05
N ALA A 291 -21.23 -10.43 6.53
CA ALA A 291 -20.03 -10.29 7.36
C ALA A 291 -20.16 -9.15 8.39
N TYR A 292 -20.83 -8.05 8.02
CA TYR A 292 -21.10 -6.93 8.91
C TYR A 292 -22.06 -7.30 10.03
N GLU A 293 -23.16 -7.99 9.72
CA GLU A 293 -24.11 -8.47 10.74
C GLU A 293 -23.44 -9.43 11.71
N VAL A 294 -22.65 -10.40 11.21
CA VAL A 294 -21.89 -11.33 12.05
C VAL A 294 -20.96 -10.58 13.00
N VAL A 295 -20.20 -9.59 12.53
CA VAL A 295 -19.27 -8.84 13.38
C VAL A 295 -20.01 -7.92 14.36
N LYS A 296 -21.12 -7.30 13.92
CA LYS A 296 -21.96 -6.45 14.77
C LYS A 296 -22.57 -7.25 15.93
N ASP A 297 -23.18 -8.39 15.65
CA ASP A 297 -23.79 -9.24 16.69
C ASP A 297 -22.73 -9.70 17.70
N ARG A 298 -21.55 -10.13 17.23
CA ARG A 298 -20.43 -10.53 18.11
C ARG A 298 -20.01 -9.39 19.05
N TYR A 299 -19.99 -8.16 18.55
CA TYR A 299 -19.63 -6.98 19.35
C TYR A 299 -20.72 -6.62 20.36
N SER A 300 -22.00 -6.75 19.98
CA SER A 300 -23.15 -6.51 20.88
C SER A 300 -23.25 -7.51 22.04
N TYR A 301 -22.86 -8.77 21.83
CA TYR A 301 -22.85 -9.80 22.88
C TYR A 301 -21.57 -9.82 23.75
N GLY A 302 -20.61 -8.91 23.51
CA GLY A 302 -19.38 -8.81 24.32
C GLY A 302 -18.46 -10.03 24.23
N LEU A 303 -18.69 -10.95 23.29
CA LEU A 303 -17.88 -12.16 23.12
C LEU A 303 -16.62 -11.80 22.34
N SER A 304 -15.46 -11.83 23.00
CA SER A 304 -14.15 -11.65 22.38
C SER A 304 -13.97 -12.63 21.22
N MET A 305 -13.42 -12.11 20.11
CA MET A 305 -13.19 -12.85 18.86
C MET A 305 -12.42 -14.16 19.10
N GLU A 306 -12.96 -15.26 18.54
CA GLU A 306 -12.32 -16.57 18.30
C GLU A 306 -11.30 -16.99 19.37
N HIS A 307 -11.71 -17.91 20.25
CA HIS A 307 -10.83 -18.66 21.16
C HIS A 307 -9.70 -19.34 20.37
N SER A 308 -8.64 -18.58 20.10
CA SER A 308 -7.36 -19.12 19.70
C SER A 308 -6.66 -19.58 20.97
N VAL A 309 -5.97 -20.72 20.91
CA VAL A 309 -5.16 -21.25 22.01
C VAL A 309 -4.20 -20.18 22.55
N LEU A 310 -3.76 -19.25 21.69
CA LEU A 310 -2.94 -18.11 22.08
C LEU A 310 -3.71 -17.09 22.96
N LYS A 311 -4.95 -16.75 22.60
CA LYS A 311 -5.78 -15.81 23.36
C LYS A 311 -6.22 -16.40 24.69
N ASP A 312 -6.52 -17.69 24.72
CA ASP A 312 -6.86 -18.41 25.96
C ASP A 312 -5.65 -18.46 26.90
N PHE A 313 -4.45 -18.69 26.36
CA PHE A 313 -3.21 -18.61 27.12
C PHE A 313 -2.96 -17.20 27.69
N VAL A 314 -3.20 -16.15 26.90
CA VAL A 314 -3.09 -14.75 27.37
C VAL A 314 -4.17 -14.41 28.41
N ALA A 315 -5.38 -14.93 28.27
CA ALA A 315 -6.46 -14.75 29.25
C ALA A 315 -6.17 -15.45 30.59
N THR A 316 -5.29 -16.45 30.59
CA THR A 316 -4.82 -17.14 31.80
C THR A 316 -3.73 -16.35 32.56
N ALA A 317 -3.32 -15.18 32.04
CA ALA A 317 -2.37 -14.30 32.70
C ALA A 317 -2.90 -13.70 34.01
N PRO A 318 -2.07 -13.58 35.06
CA PRO A 318 -2.42 -12.75 36.21
C PRO A 318 -2.52 -11.26 35.80
N PRO A 319 -3.37 -10.45 36.46
CA PRO A 319 -3.58 -9.05 36.12
C PRO A 319 -2.30 -8.21 36.22
N LEU A 320 -2.12 -7.27 35.28
CA LEU A 320 -0.95 -6.38 35.12
C LEU A 320 -0.50 -5.62 36.38
N ALA A 321 -1.35 -5.50 37.41
CA ALA A 321 -1.02 -4.87 38.69
C ALA A 321 0.16 -5.54 39.41
N ASP A 322 0.33 -6.86 39.29
CA ASP A 322 1.44 -7.59 39.92
C ASP A 322 2.76 -7.52 39.12
N MET A 323 2.68 -7.18 37.82
CA MET A 323 3.85 -7.10 36.92
C MET A 323 4.59 -5.76 36.96
N ASN A 324 4.01 -4.70 37.53
CA ASN A 324 4.66 -3.41 37.73
C ASN A 324 5.45 -3.31 39.05
N SER A 325 5.53 -4.40 39.82
CA SER A 325 6.39 -4.45 41.00
C SER A 325 7.87 -4.34 40.60
N PRO A 326 8.72 -3.67 41.40
CA PRO A 326 10.16 -3.56 41.12
C PRO A 326 10.85 -4.92 41.05
N MET A 327 10.29 -5.95 41.68
CA MET A 327 10.78 -7.34 41.58
C MET A 327 10.49 -7.97 40.21
N ALA A 328 9.29 -7.78 39.65
CA ALA A 328 8.96 -8.26 38.30
C ALA A 328 9.80 -7.52 37.24
N GLN A 329 9.93 -6.19 37.32
CA GLN A 329 10.76 -5.43 36.38
C GLN A 329 12.24 -5.83 36.41
N ALA A 330 12.79 -6.16 37.58
CA ALA A 330 14.17 -6.66 37.71
C ALA A 330 14.35 -8.06 37.11
N GLN A 331 13.34 -8.93 37.22
CA GLN A 331 13.35 -10.28 36.67
C GLN A 331 13.17 -10.29 35.13
N PHE A 332 12.51 -9.27 34.58
CA PHE A 332 12.18 -9.16 33.15
C PHE A 332 12.95 -8.03 32.39
N ALA A 333 13.99 -7.43 32.99
CA ALA A 333 14.78 -6.37 32.40
C ALA A 333 15.62 -6.84 31.17
N PRO A 334 15.78 -6.01 30.11
CA PRO A 334 16.54 -6.38 28.92
C PRO A 334 18.03 -6.67 29.18
N GLN A 335 18.58 -6.23 30.32
CA GLN A 335 19.94 -6.53 30.74
C GLN A 335 20.12 -8.01 31.16
N ALA A 336 19.08 -8.66 31.71
CA ALA A 336 19.09 -10.09 31.98
C ALA A 336 19.05 -10.92 30.69
N LEU A 337 18.34 -10.43 29.66
CA LEU A 337 18.27 -11.03 28.33
C LEU A 337 19.60 -10.94 27.53
N LEU A 338 20.36 -9.85 27.69
CA LEU A 338 21.68 -9.70 27.07
C LEU A 338 22.75 -10.57 27.73
N ASN A 339 22.66 -10.79 29.05
CA ASN A 339 23.59 -11.68 29.75
C ASN A 339 23.39 -13.14 29.31
N LEU A 340 22.17 -13.62 29.05
CA LEU A 340 21.96 -14.96 28.49
C LEU A 340 22.54 -15.15 27.07
N GLY A 341 22.57 -14.12 26.24
CA GLY A 341 23.26 -14.17 24.93
C GLY A 341 24.77 -14.39 25.06
N ARG A 342 25.37 -13.90 26.15
CA ARG A 342 26.79 -14.12 26.48
C ARG A 342 27.05 -15.53 27.04
N TRP A 343 26.09 -16.10 27.77
CA TRP A 343 26.17 -17.47 28.28
C TRP A 343 25.92 -18.54 27.20
N VAL A 344 25.12 -18.27 26.15
CA VAL A 344 24.91 -19.24 25.06
C VAL A 344 26.16 -19.39 24.16
N MET A 345 26.97 -18.35 23.98
CA MET A 345 28.27 -18.49 23.27
C MET A 345 29.32 -19.26 24.08
N LEU A 346 29.25 -19.25 25.42
CA LEU A 346 30.18 -19.96 26.30
C LEU A 346 29.70 -21.38 26.66
N ALA A 347 28.38 -21.62 26.73
CA ALA A 347 27.80 -22.92 27.08
C ALA A 347 27.82 -23.94 25.92
N CYS A 348 28.16 -23.53 24.69
CA CYS A 348 28.43 -24.46 23.58
C CYS A 348 29.75 -25.26 23.76
N ARG A 349 30.48 -25.05 24.87
CA ARG A 349 31.65 -25.87 25.26
C ARG A 349 31.51 -26.64 26.57
N ALA A 350 30.44 -26.47 27.34
CA ALA A 350 30.27 -27.22 28.58
C ALA A 350 28.80 -27.24 29.00
N CYS A 351 28.10 -28.34 28.73
CA CYS A 351 26.93 -28.69 29.53
C CYS A 351 26.69 -30.20 29.50
N SER A 352 27.24 -30.89 30.48
CA SER A 352 26.64 -32.08 31.06
C SER A 352 26.06 -31.69 32.42
N ALA A 353 24.80 -32.06 32.65
CA ALA A 353 24.05 -32.06 33.90
C ALA A 353 23.21 -30.80 34.27
N SER A 354 21.90 -31.00 34.10
CA SER A 354 20.83 -30.74 35.08
C SER A 354 20.52 -29.31 35.54
N PHE A 355 19.36 -28.76 35.14
CA PHE A 355 18.53 -27.95 36.05
C PHE A 355 17.06 -27.83 35.62
N SER A 356 16.25 -27.48 36.62
CA SER A 356 14.85 -27.81 36.87
C SER A 356 13.77 -27.04 36.10
N THR A 357 12.68 -27.78 35.85
CA THR A 357 11.35 -27.38 35.41
C THR A 357 10.59 -26.59 36.48
N THR A 358 10.44 -25.26 36.36
CA THR A 358 9.33 -24.51 37.02
C THR A 358 9.13 -23.04 36.61
N ASN A 359 10.01 -22.40 35.82
CA ASN A 359 9.94 -20.94 35.61
C ASN A 359 9.59 -20.44 34.20
N THR A 360 9.26 -21.33 33.25
CA THR A 360 9.18 -20.96 31.83
C THR A 360 7.83 -20.37 31.40
N SER A 361 6.74 -20.69 32.11
CA SER A 361 5.39 -20.25 31.76
C SER A 361 5.10 -18.79 32.06
N THR A 362 5.63 -18.28 33.16
CA THR A 362 5.55 -16.87 33.55
C THR A 362 6.36 -15.96 32.64
N GLU A 363 7.49 -16.44 32.12
CA GLU A 363 8.37 -15.68 31.21
C GLU A 363 7.75 -15.43 29.83
N LEU A 364 7.01 -16.40 29.28
CA LEU A 364 6.35 -16.21 27.98
C LEU A 364 5.11 -15.31 28.09
N LEU A 365 4.37 -15.45 29.19
CA LEU A 365 3.24 -14.60 29.55
C LEU A 365 3.67 -13.13 29.70
N ALA A 366 4.80 -12.87 30.37
CA ALA A 366 5.38 -11.53 30.45
C ALA A 366 5.82 -11.00 29.07
N CYS A 367 6.41 -11.84 28.22
CA CYS A 367 6.80 -11.47 26.85
C CYS A 367 5.59 -11.15 25.93
N LEU A 368 4.45 -11.84 26.12
CA LEU A 368 3.19 -11.58 25.41
C LEU A 368 2.48 -10.33 25.95
N LEU A 369 2.51 -10.08 27.26
CA LEU A 369 1.94 -8.88 27.87
C LEU A 369 2.74 -7.61 27.53
N VAL A 370 4.06 -7.67 27.36
CA VAL A 370 4.87 -6.55 26.82
C VAL A 370 4.48 -6.19 25.38
N LYS A 371 3.83 -7.11 24.64
CA LYS A 371 3.24 -6.83 23.32
C LYS A 371 1.82 -6.26 23.39
N SER A 372 1.18 -6.31 24.56
CA SER A 372 -0.03 -5.55 24.86
C SER A 372 0.35 -4.32 25.70
N PRO A 373 0.88 -3.24 25.09
CA PRO A 373 0.58 -1.94 25.64
C PRO A 373 -0.90 -1.71 25.31
N SER A 374 -1.80 -2.10 26.22
CA SER A 374 -3.04 -1.36 26.36
C SER A 374 -2.64 0.10 26.53
N GLU A 375 -3.02 1.01 25.64
CA GLU A 375 -4.41 1.47 25.59
C GLU A 375 -4.92 1.78 27.00
N SER A 376 -4.27 2.70 27.73
CA SER A 376 -4.85 3.45 28.85
C SER A 376 -3.87 4.39 29.58
N LEU A 377 -2.87 4.98 28.91
CA LEU A 377 -2.05 6.03 29.53
C LEU A 377 -1.42 6.87 28.43
N TRP A 378 -2.20 7.79 27.87
CA TRP A 378 -1.91 9.18 27.50
C TRP A 378 -3.16 9.66 26.75
N TRP A 379 -3.98 10.41 27.50
CA TRP A 379 -5.40 10.75 27.36
C TRP A 379 -6.37 9.70 27.90
#